data_AF-A0A972ZSL0-F1
#
_entry.id   AF-A0A972ZSL0-F1
#
_cell.length_a   1.000
_cell.length_b   1.000
_cell.length_c   1.000
_cell.angle_alpha   90.00
_cell.angle_beta   90.00
_cell.angle_gamma   90.00
#
_symmetry.space_group_name_H-M   'P 1'
#
loop_
_entity.id
_entity.type
_entity.pdbx_description
1 polymer ?
#
loop_
_entity_poly.entity_id
_entity_poly.type
_entity_poly.pdbx_seq_one_letter_code
_entity_poly.pdbx_strand_id
1 'polypeptide(L)'
;MKKVYLFIVLNFTSFIMYSQEYKISFAGTGTSNTVETVKVENLTKGTSLTLSGNNVLYLKSSVTGIFDQNLLNNRNIRIYPNPLIDYSYIDFDIFKQQKIKIDVYNISGKKIIEAQNLLTPGKHIYKIVGLQTGSFIVKVSSHKDLFTGKLLSLKTGTEKPALTKLNSIQSEISALNLKSTNNEIAMQYNTGDRLKITGTSGKYSTIITDIPTQNKKLTFTFIECTDVDGNNYPVVQIGTQIWMAKNLITTKFRNGIIIPHEIENSKWRNLSTSAYCNYNNDPNLVISFGRLYNSYCVNDSRNIAPEGWHVPTKEEWSTLIEYVGGGSVAGSKLKSTGTTIWSSTNINATDEFGFSALPGGHRWQGDFEFAQVYGVWWSVSTTFAMYSGYDNVDTGYLPYKTNGCSVRCVKD
;
A
#
# COMPACT_ATOMS: atom_id res chain seq x y z
N MET A 1 69.60 -10.92 23.06
CA MET A 1 68.33 -10.80 22.31
C MET A 1 67.26 -10.20 23.23
N LYS A 2 66.94 -8.91 23.08
CA LYS A 2 65.83 -8.26 23.81
C LYS A 2 64.56 -8.38 22.96
N LYS A 3 63.51 -9.03 23.48
CA LYS A 3 62.20 -9.11 22.83
C LYS A 3 61.43 -7.81 23.11
N VAL A 4 61.06 -7.10 22.05
CA VAL A 4 60.15 -5.95 22.10
C VAL A 4 58.75 -6.49 21.87
N TYR A 5 57.84 -6.24 22.82
CA TYR A 5 56.41 -6.56 22.68
C TYR A 5 55.67 -5.31 22.20
N LEU A 6 55.08 -5.41 21.01
CA LEU A 6 54.24 -4.37 20.41
C LEU A 6 52.82 -4.52 20.98
N PHE A 7 52.40 -3.59 21.84
CA PHE A 7 51.01 -3.50 22.31
C PHE A 7 50.19 -2.73 21.26
N ILE A 8 49.30 -3.43 20.56
CA ILE A 8 48.29 -2.82 19.70
C ILE A 8 47.07 -2.49 20.56
N VAL A 9 46.82 -1.20 20.75
CA VAL A 9 45.60 -0.71 21.42
C VAL A 9 44.49 -0.60 20.38
N LEU A 10 43.57 -1.57 20.35
CA LEU A 10 42.33 -1.48 19.57
C LEU A 10 41.38 -0.48 20.25
N ASN A 11 41.18 0.68 19.63
CA ASN A 11 40.13 1.61 20.02
C ASN A 11 38.78 1.07 19.53
N PHE A 12 37.96 0.53 20.43
CA PHE A 12 36.55 0.24 20.17
C PHE A 12 35.75 1.53 20.34
N THR A 13 35.44 2.23 19.25
CA THR A 13 34.41 3.26 19.27
C THR A 13 33.05 2.57 19.29
N SER A 14 32.41 2.54 20.45
CA SER A 14 31.02 2.12 20.60
C SER A 14 30.10 3.20 20.02
N PHE A 15 29.53 2.98 18.84
CA PHE A 15 28.41 3.78 18.36
C PHE A 15 27.17 3.39 19.15
N ILE A 16 26.73 4.27 20.05
CA ILE A 16 25.42 4.17 20.69
C ILE A 16 24.38 4.54 19.62
N MET A 17 23.73 3.54 19.03
CA MET A 17 22.59 3.73 18.14
C MET A 17 21.37 4.08 19.00
N TYR A 18 21.08 5.38 19.17
CA TYR A 18 19.80 5.80 19.72
C TYR A 18 18.68 5.42 18.75
N SER A 19 17.56 4.92 19.27
CA SER A 19 16.31 4.88 18.52
C SER A 19 15.97 6.31 18.09
N GLN A 20 15.90 6.54 16.77
CA GLN A 20 15.53 7.83 16.22
C GLN A 20 14.04 7.78 15.90
N GLU A 21 13.28 8.58 16.65
CA GLU A 21 11.86 8.78 16.41
C GLU A 21 11.66 10.10 15.66
N TYR A 22 10.71 10.12 14.74
CA TYR A 22 10.47 11.28 13.89
C TYR A 22 9.02 11.73 13.94
N LYS A 23 8.80 13.02 13.91
CA LYS A 23 7.49 13.65 13.82
C LYS A 23 7.32 14.29 12.45
N ILE A 24 6.24 13.92 11.77
CA ILE A 24 5.86 14.47 10.47
C ILE A 24 4.54 15.21 10.62
N SER A 25 4.57 16.50 10.31
CA SER A 25 3.37 17.34 10.19
C SER A 25 3.04 17.60 8.73
N PHE A 26 1.82 18.04 8.45
CA PHE A 26 1.30 18.19 7.10
C PHE A 26 0.84 19.61 6.82
N ALA A 27 0.96 20.05 5.56
CA ALA A 27 0.32 21.25 5.04
C ALA A 27 -0.15 21.03 3.60
N GLY A 28 -1.13 21.82 3.17
CA GLY A 28 -1.60 21.87 1.80
C GLY A 28 -1.16 23.16 1.11
N THR A 29 -0.97 23.08 -0.20
CA THR A 29 -0.77 24.21 -1.12
C THR A 29 -1.41 23.90 -2.48
N GLY A 30 -1.46 24.86 -3.40
CA GLY A 30 -2.03 24.68 -4.73
C GLY A 30 -3.53 24.98 -4.73
N THR A 31 -4.34 24.07 -5.27
CA THR A 31 -5.80 24.25 -5.37
C THR A 31 -6.50 24.25 -4.01
N SER A 32 -5.86 23.68 -2.97
CA SER A 32 -6.34 23.73 -1.59
C SER A 32 -5.18 23.91 -0.62
N ASN A 33 -5.41 24.63 0.48
CA ASN A 33 -4.42 24.79 1.56
C ASN A 33 -4.73 23.91 2.78
N THR A 34 -5.85 23.19 2.77
CA THR A 34 -6.27 22.32 3.88
C THR A 34 -5.91 20.87 3.58
N VAL A 35 -5.45 20.14 4.59
CA VAL A 35 -5.29 18.68 4.51
C VAL A 35 -6.34 18.08 5.43
N GLU A 36 -7.27 17.32 4.87
CA GLU A 36 -8.37 16.73 5.64
C GLU A 36 -7.95 15.39 6.22
N THR A 37 -7.41 14.53 5.36
CA THR A 37 -6.94 13.19 5.74
C THR A 37 -5.57 12.91 5.14
N VAL A 38 -4.81 12.07 5.83
CA VAL A 38 -3.53 11.56 5.37
C VAL A 38 -3.54 10.05 5.54
N LYS A 39 -3.32 9.31 4.46
CA LYS A 39 -3.08 7.87 4.48
C LYS A 39 -1.58 7.62 4.41
N VAL A 40 -1.04 6.86 5.34
CA VAL A 40 0.38 6.51 5.41
C VAL A 40 0.50 5.01 5.22
N GLU A 41 1.32 4.59 4.25
CA GLU A 41 1.61 3.20 3.94
C GLU A 41 3.13 2.99 4.08
N ASN A 42 3.54 2.11 4.99
CA ASN A 42 4.94 1.67 5.08
C ASN A 42 5.13 0.54 4.06
N LEU A 43 5.73 0.86 2.92
CA LEU A 43 5.90 -0.07 1.81
C LEU A 43 6.87 -1.19 2.15
N THR A 44 7.84 -0.94 3.04
CA THR A 44 8.81 -1.94 3.48
C THR A 44 8.18 -2.99 4.40
N LYS A 45 7.25 -2.57 5.28
CA LYS A 45 6.59 -3.46 6.26
C LYS A 45 5.20 -3.93 5.86
N GLY A 46 4.62 -3.36 4.80
CA GLY A 46 3.24 -3.65 4.37
C GLY A 46 2.17 -3.19 5.37
N THR A 47 2.47 -2.20 6.21
CA THR A 47 1.51 -1.64 7.19
C THR A 47 0.93 -0.32 6.70
N SER A 48 -0.26 0.03 7.17
CA SER A 48 -0.88 1.31 6.84
C SER A 48 -1.69 1.88 8.00
N LEU A 49 -1.88 3.19 7.99
CA LEU A 49 -2.79 3.91 8.87
C LEU A 49 -3.37 5.13 8.16
N THR A 50 -4.45 5.68 8.70
CA THR A 50 -5.04 6.93 8.24
C THR A 50 -5.25 7.85 9.44
N LEU A 51 -4.90 9.13 9.27
CA LEU A 51 -5.01 10.16 10.30
C LEU A 51 -5.65 11.43 9.71
N SER A 52 -6.17 12.30 10.59
CA SER A 52 -6.59 13.64 10.16
C SER A 52 -5.36 14.45 9.75
N GLY A 53 -5.49 15.35 8.78
CA GLY A 53 -4.40 16.23 8.35
C GLY A 53 -3.91 17.20 9.43
N ASN A 54 -4.71 17.43 10.49
CA ASN A 54 -4.30 18.20 11.66
C ASN A 54 -3.51 17.38 12.70
N ASN A 55 -3.40 16.06 12.52
CA ASN A 55 -2.61 15.21 13.40
C ASN A 55 -1.15 15.16 12.97
N VAL A 56 -0.28 14.81 13.91
CA VAL A 56 1.15 14.61 13.65
C VAL A 56 1.41 13.11 13.55
N LEU A 57 2.03 12.67 12.47
CA LEU A 57 2.51 11.30 12.35
C LEU A 57 3.79 11.14 13.18
N TYR A 58 3.76 10.21 14.13
CA TYR A 58 4.87 9.95 15.02
C TYR A 58 5.48 8.57 14.71
N LEU A 59 6.62 8.59 14.03
CA LEU A 59 7.36 7.41 13.63
C LEU A 59 8.19 6.90 14.79
N LYS A 60 7.78 5.74 15.32
CA LYS A 60 8.44 5.07 16.44
C LYS A 60 9.24 3.89 15.95
N SER A 61 10.48 3.77 16.43
CA SER A 61 11.25 2.55 16.24
C SER A 61 10.47 1.35 16.77
N SER A 62 10.40 0.25 16.00
CA SER A 62 10.08 -1.01 16.65
C SER A 62 11.26 -1.41 17.52
N VAL A 63 11.06 -1.54 18.84
CA VAL A 63 11.96 -2.33 19.67
C VAL A 63 11.93 -3.74 19.06
N THR A 64 13.06 -4.21 18.53
CA THR A 64 13.15 -5.46 17.78
C THR A 64 12.61 -6.62 18.61
N GLY A 65 11.35 -7.00 18.37
CA GLY A 65 10.84 -8.31 18.70
C GLY A 65 11.47 -9.30 17.74
N ILE A 66 12.12 -10.33 18.29
CA ILE A 66 12.73 -11.43 17.55
C ILE A 66 11.68 -12.03 16.58
N PHE A 67 11.96 -11.98 15.28
CA PHE A 67 11.15 -12.65 14.26
C PHE A 67 11.06 -14.15 14.57
N ASP A 68 9.84 -14.70 14.59
CA ASP A 68 9.65 -16.15 14.52
C ASP A 68 9.89 -16.60 13.07
N GLN A 69 11.01 -17.29 12.84
CA GLN A 69 11.14 -18.17 11.69
C GLN A 69 10.16 -19.33 11.87
N ASN A 70 8.94 -19.16 11.36
CA ASN A 70 8.03 -20.26 11.02
C ASN A 70 7.10 -19.81 9.88
N LEU A 71 7.71 -19.40 8.76
CA LEU A 71 7.07 -19.41 7.46
C LEU A 71 6.88 -20.86 7.05
N LEU A 72 5.79 -21.52 7.44
CA LEU A 72 5.32 -22.74 6.75
C LEU A 72 3.90 -23.21 7.12
N ASN A 73 3.08 -22.44 7.86
CA ASN A 73 1.64 -22.75 7.98
C ASN A 73 0.77 -21.50 7.91
N ASN A 74 -0.07 -21.47 6.88
CA ASN A 74 -0.74 -20.31 6.32
C ASN A 74 -2.00 -19.90 7.10
N ARG A 75 -1.86 -19.58 8.41
CA ARG A 75 -2.91 -18.99 9.26
C ARG A 75 -2.28 -18.27 10.45
N ASN A 76 -2.24 -16.95 10.41
CA ASN A 76 -1.49 -16.15 11.39
C ASN A 76 -2.40 -15.58 12.49
N ILE A 77 -2.05 -15.86 13.74
CA ILE A 77 -2.52 -15.10 14.91
C ILE A 77 -1.84 -13.72 14.90
N ARG A 78 -2.61 -12.65 15.10
CA ARG A 78 -2.07 -11.28 15.23
C ARG A 78 -2.14 -10.87 16.69
N ILE A 79 -1.02 -10.39 17.23
CA ILE A 79 -0.91 -9.95 18.62
C ILE A 79 -0.44 -8.49 18.64
N TYR A 80 -1.28 -7.57 19.12
CA TYR A 80 -0.98 -6.13 19.09
C TYR A 80 -1.67 -5.33 20.20
N PRO A 81 -1.05 -4.31 20.80
CA PRO A 81 0.37 -3.99 20.67
C PRO A 81 1.26 -5.06 21.32
N ASN A 82 2.40 -5.33 20.68
CA ASN A 82 3.44 -6.22 21.18
C ASN A 82 4.80 -5.56 20.90
N PRO A 83 5.58 -5.13 21.92
CA PRO A 83 5.36 -5.34 23.35
C PRO A 83 4.12 -4.63 23.91
N LEU A 84 3.47 -5.21 24.93
CA LEU A 84 2.34 -4.62 25.64
C LEU A 84 2.81 -3.77 26.83
N ILE A 85 2.12 -2.65 27.07
CA ILE A 85 2.29 -1.83 28.29
C ILE A 85 1.10 -2.12 29.22
N ASP A 86 -0.13 -1.81 28.80
CA ASP A 86 -1.32 -2.07 29.62
C ASP A 86 -2.13 -3.27 29.13
N TYR A 87 -2.18 -3.46 27.82
CA TYR A 87 -2.97 -4.50 27.18
C TYR A 87 -2.40 -4.90 25.81
N SER A 88 -2.74 -6.10 25.35
CA SER A 88 -2.61 -6.50 23.95
C SER A 88 -3.95 -7.08 23.46
N TYR A 89 -4.11 -7.16 22.17
CA TYR A 89 -5.16 -7.91 21.50
C TYR A 89 -4.57 -9.19 20.92
N ILE A 90 -5.39 -10.22 20.87
CA ILE A 90 -5.15 -11.48 20.19
C ILE A 90 -6.27 -11.61 19.16
N ASP A 91 -5.90 -11.57 17.89
CA ASP A 91 -6.78 -11.48 16.74
C ASP A 91 -6.53 -12.69 15.82
N PHE A 92 -7.59 -13.45 15.54
CA PHE A 92 -7.54 -14.64 14.69
C PHE A 92 -8.91 -14.93 14.05
N ASP A 93 -8.86 -15.61 12.91
CA ASP A 93 -10.05 -16.00 12.15
C ASP A 93 -10.42 -17.47 12.38
N ILE A 94 -11.73 -17.74 12.46
CA ILE A 94 -12.30 -19.08 12.55
C ILE A 94 -13.17 -19.33 11.32
N PHE A 95 -12.94 -20.43 10.60
CA PHE A 95 -13.65 -20.72 9.34
C PHE A 95 -14.84 -21.67 9.51
N LYS A 96 -14.90 -22.40 10.63
CA LYS A 96 -16.00 -23.31 10.97
C LYS A 96 -16.28 -23.21 12.46
N GLN A 97 -17.54 -23.35 12.86
CA GLN A 97 -17.89 -23.36 14.28
C GLN A 97 -17.13 -24.48 15.00
N GLN A 98 -16.31 -24.13 15.99
CA GLN A 98 -15.49 -25.09 16.73
C GLN A 98 -15.14 -24.57 18.13
N LYS A 99 -14.81 -25.50 19.03
CA LYS A 99 -14.26 -25.15 20.35
C LYS A 99 -12.81 -24.69 20.17
N ILE A 100 -12.51 -23.49 20.64
CA ILE A 100 -11.18 -22.90 20.61
C ILE A 100 -10.67 -22.70 22.03
N LYS A 101 -9.41 -23.07 22.23
CA LYS A 101 -8.68 -22.89 23.48
C LYS A 101 -7.59 -21.84 23.28
N ILE A 102 -7.49 -20.89 24.21
CA ILE A 102 -6.45 -19.86 24.25
C ILE A 102 -5.68 -20.04 25.55
N ASP A 103 -4.43 -20.50 25.44
CA ASP A 103 -3.50 -20.65 26.55
C ASP A 103 -2.39 -19.59 26.44
N VAL A 104 -1.95 -19.01 27.57
CA VAL A 104 -0.77 -18.13 27.63
C VAL A 104 0.23 -18.68 28.62
N TYR A 105 1.48 -18.84 28.21
CA TYR A 105 2.58 -19.39 29.01
C TYR A 105 3.64 -18.33 29.25
N ASN A 106 4.32 -18.36 30.40
CA ASN A 106 5.56 -17.61 30.59
C ASN A 106 6.78 -18.36 30.01
N ILE A 107 7.97 -17.76 30.02
CA ILE A 107 9.22 -18.39 29.53
C ILE A 107 9.60 -19.69 30.24
N SER A 108 9.15 -19.90 31.48
CA SER A 108 9.39 -21.15 32.22
C SER A 108 8.41 -22.26 31.84
N GLY A 109 7.52 -22.03 30.88
CA GLY A 109 6.48 -22.97 30.47
C GLY A 109 5.27 -23.02 31.43
N LYS A 110 5.23 -22.17 32.46
CA LYS A 110 4.08 -22.09 33.37
C LYS A 110 2.91 -21.41 32.66
N LYS A 111 1.76 -22.05 32.68
CA LYS A 111 0.52 -21.47 32.16
C LYS A 111 0.00 -20.36 33.09
N ILE A 112 -0.35 -19.23 32.51
CA ILE A 112 -0.77 -17.99 33.18
C ILE A 112 -2.24 -17.67 32.89
N ILE A 113 -2.70 -17.89 31.66
CA ILE A 113 -4.10 -17.70 31.25
C ILE A 113 -4.56 -18.97 30.52
N GLU A 114 -5.81 -19.36 30.77
CA GLU A 114 -6.53 -20.41 30.06
C GLU A 114 -7.97 -19.93 29.80
N ALA A 115 -8.38 -19.96 28.54
CA ALA A 115 -9.76 -19.69 28.14
C ALA A 115 -10.21 -20.70 27.09
N GLN A 116 -11.47 -21.10 27.13
CA GLN A 116 -12.04 -22.03 26.16
C GLN A 116 -13.47 -21.66 25.80
N ASN A 117 -13.70 -21.30 24.54
CA ASN A 117 -15.00 -20.84 24.06
C ASN A 117 -15.41 -21.59 22.79
N LEU A 118 -16.72 -21.79 22.60
CA LEU A 118 -17.28 -22.20 21.30
C LEU A 118 -17.39 -20.96 20.41
N LEU A 119 -16.64 -20.93 19.30
CA LEU A 119 -16.60 -19.79 18.39
C LEU A 119 -17.28 -20.14 17.07
N THR A 120 -18.10 -19.24 16.55
CA THR A 120 -18.71 -19.30 15.22
C THR A 120 -17.72 -18.87 14.14
N PRO A 121 -17.97 -19.17 12.85
CA PRO A 121 -17.15 -18.63 11.76
C PRO A 121 -17.10 -17.10 11.80
N GLY A 122 -15.94 -16.52 11.53
CA GLY A 122 -15.69 -15.09 11.55
C GLY A 122 -14.43 -14.72 12.34
N LYS A 123 -14.21 -13.41 12.44
CA LYS A 123 -13.08 -12.80 13.15
C LYS A 123 -13.36 -12.73 14.64
N HIS A 124 -12.38 -13.10 15.47
CA HIS A 124 -12.50 -13.01 16.93
C HIS A 124 -11.33 -12.22 17.51
N ILE A 125 -11.64 -11.29 18.42
CA ILE A 125 -10.66 -10.44 19.09
C ILE A 125 -10.78 -10.63 20.59
N TYR A 126 -9.66 -10.93 21.23
CA TYR A 126 -9.53 -11.01 22.68
C TYR A 126 -8.57 -9.94 23.18
N LYS A 127 -8.95 -9.21 24.24
CA LYS A 127 -8.08 -8.29 24.95
C LYS A 127 -7.41 -9.03 26.11
N ILE A 128 -6.08 -8.99 26.17
CA ILE A 128 -5.28 -9.49 27.29
C ILE A 128 -4.74 -8.30 28.10
N VAL A 129 -4.86 -8.36 29.42
CA VAL A 129 -4.41 -7.33 30.37
C VAL A 129 -3.67 -7.98 31.53
N GLY A 130 -2.92 -7.18 32.31
CA GLY A 130 -2.37 -7.61 33.60
C GLY A 130 -1.21 -8.60 33.52
N LEU A 131 -0.53 -8.74 32.38
CA LEU A 131 0.69 -9.54 32.28
C LEU A 131 1.87 -8.77 32.89
N GLN A 132 2.59 -9.40 33.82
CA GLN A 132 3.83 -8.83 34.40
C GLN A 132 4.96 -8.76 33.38
N THR A 133 5.98 -7.94 33.65
CA THR A 133 7.17 -7.80 32.79
C THR A 133 7.78 -9.17 32.46
N GLY A 134 7.95 -9.46 31.18
CA GLY A 134 8.50 -10.73 30.72
C GLY A 134 7.99 -11.15 29.34
N SER A 135 8.51 -12.26 28.83
CA SER A 135 8.06 -12.87 27.57
C SER A 135 7.05 -13.98 27.82
N PHE A 136 6.07 -14.06 26.93
CA PHE A 136 4.95 -15.00 26.98
C PHE A 136 4.73 -15.64 25.62
N ILE A 137 4.21 -16.87 25.63
CA ILE A 137 3.77 -17.59 24.44
C ILE A 137 2.25 -17.70 24.50
N VAL A 138 1.58 -17.15 23.49
CA VAL A 138 0.14 -17.30 23.26
C VAL A 138 -0.07 -18.48 22.34
N LYS A 139 -0.93 -19.41 22.73
CA LYS A 139 -1.32 -20.59 21.97
C LYS A 139 -2.83 -20.57 21.77
N VAL A 140 -3.27 -20.55 20.52
CA VAL A 140 -4.68 -20.67 20.14
C VAL A 140 -4.84 -22.01 19.42
N SER A 141 -5.61 -22.93 19.99
CA SER A 141 -5.73 -24.30 19.46
C SER A 141 -7.17 -24.80 19.39
N SER A 142 -7.44 -25.60 18.38
CA SER A 142 -8.63 -26.44 18.23
C SER A 142 -8.21 -27.92 18.14
N HIS A 143 -9.16 -28.83 17.89
CA HIS A 143 -8.82 -30.23 17.60
C HIS A 143 -8.03 -30.42 16.29
N LYS A 144 -8.02 -29.43 15.39
CA LYS A 144 -7.38 -29.52 14.06
C LYS A 144 -6.38 -28.40 13.78
N ASP A 145 -6.57 -27.23 14.38
CA ASP A 145 -5.77 -26.03 14.12
C ASP A 145 -4.93 -25.67 15.34
N LEU A 146 -3.70 -25.18 15.11
CA LEU A 146 -2.80 -24.68 16.14
C LEU A 146 -2.12 -23.40 15.65
N PHE A 147 -2.28 -22.32 16.41
CA PHE A 147 -1.60 -21.04 16.21
C PHE A 147 -0.79 -20.68 17.44
N THR A 148 0.39 -20.13 17.23
CA THR A 148 1.27 -19.67 18.30
C THR A 148 1.77 -18.26 17.99
N GLY A 149 1.89 -17.42 19.01
CA GLY A 149 2.51 -16.12 18.91
C GLY A 149 3.29 -15.78 20.18
N LYS A 150 4.35 -15.00 20.04
CA LYS A 150 5.14 -14.48 21.17
C LYS A 150 4.61 -13.12 21.57
N LEU A 151 4.56 -12.84 22.87
CA LEU A 151 4.08 -11.61 23.46
C LEU A 151 5.08 -11.12 24.52
N LEU A 152 5.54 -9.88 24.43
CA LEU A 152 6.40 -9.27 25.44
C LEU A 152 5.58 -8.29 26.28
N SER A 153 5.66 -8.36 27.60
CA SER A 153 5.11 -7.35 28.50
C SER A 153 6.20 -6.50 29.10
N LEU A 154 5.99 -5.18 29.09
CA LEU A 154 6.82 -4.18 29.75
C LEU A 154 6.18 -3.66 31.04
N LYS A 155 5.04 -4.21 31.46
CA LYS A 155 4.27 -3.71 32.62
C LYS A 155 4.97 -4.04 33.93
N THR A 156 5.23 -3.02 34.73
CA THR A 156 5.67 -3.17 36.13
C THR A 156 4.45 -3.06 37.05
N GLY A 157 4.06 -4.14 37.71
CA GLY A 157 2.89 -4.15 38.61
C GLY A 157 2.44 -5.54 39.06
N THR A 158 1.40 -5.59 39.91
CA THR A 158 0.86 -6.81 40.54
C THR A 158 -0.55 -7.18 40.09
N GLU A 159 -1.05 -6.55 39.03
CA GLU A 159 -2.36 -6.88 38.46
C GLU A 159 -2.43 -8.36 38.03
N LYS A 160 -3.61 -8.97 38.20
CA LYS A 160 -3.83 -10.35 37.78
C LYS A 160 -4.05 -10.39 36.26
N PRO A 161 -3.39 -11.30 35.53
CA PRO A 161 -3.64 -11.50 34.11
C PRO A 161 -5.10 -11.84 33.83
N ALA A 162 -5.70 -11.19 32.84
CA ALA A 162 -7.07 -11.47 32.41
C ALA A 162 -7.19 -11.43 30.89
N LEU A 163 -8.15 -12.21 30.37
CA LEU A 163 -8.45 -12.33 28.95
C LEU A 163 -9.95 -12.13 28.72
N THR A 164 -10.32 -11.14 27.91
CA THR A 164 -11.71 -10.77 27.66
C THR A 164 -12.02 -10.81 26.17
N LYS A 165 -13.08 -11.51 25.77
CA LYS A 165 -13.58 -11.48 24.38
C LYS A 165 -14.29 -10.16 24.10
N LEU A 166 -14.01 -9.55 22.95
CA LEU A 166 -14.75 -8.38 22.47
C LEU A 166 -15.89 -8.84 21.56
N ASN A 167 -17.11 -8.36 21.81
CA ASN A 167 -18.25 -8.60 20.94
C ASN A 167 -18.22 -7.60 19.77
N SER A 168 -18.30 -8.09 18.54
CA SER A 168 -18.29 -7.28 17.33
C SER A 168 -19.72 -6.87 16.94
N ILE A 169 -20.17 -5.63 17.19
CA ILE A 169 -21.12 -4.85 16.33
C ILE A 169 -20.95 -3.32 16.56
N GLN A 170 -20.99 -2.58 15.44
CA GLN A 170 -21.31 -1.16 15.17
C GLN A 170 -20.31 -0.04 15.47
N SER A 171 -20.04 0.67 14.37
CA SER A 171 -19.66 2.06 14.23
C SER A 171 -20.28 2.98 15.29
N GLU A 172 -19.46 3.52 16.17
CA GLU A 172 -19.70 4.84 16.77
C GLU A 172 -18.75 5.83 16.11
N ILE A 173 -19.15 6.33 14.94
CA ILE A 173 -18.74 7.67 14.51
C ILE A 173 -19.61 8.63 15.31
N SER A 174 -19.22 8.85 16.57
CA SER A 174 -19.72 9.97 17.34
C SER A 174 -18.88 11.17 16.94
N ALA A 175 -19.52 12.11 16.23
CA ALA A 175 -18.98 13.40 15.86
C ALA A 175 -18.48 14.13 17.12
N LEU A 176 -17.19 13.99 17.41
CA LEU A 176 -16.50 14.84 18.38
C LEU A 176 -16.21 16.15 17.67
N ASN A 177 -16.93 17.18 18.11
CA ASN A 177 -16.58 18.58 17.93
C ASN A 177 -15.09 18.77 18.25
N LEU A 178 -14.26 18.85 17.21
CA LEU A 178 -12.82 19.06 17.29
C LEU A 178 -12.55 20.50 17.73
N LYS A 179 -12.44 20.71 19.05
CA LYS A 179 -11.54 21.74 19.55
C LYS A 179 -10.12 21.22 19.43
N SER A 180 -9.25 22.09 18.93
CA SER A 180 -7.87 21.85 18.53
C SER A 180 -7.01 21.22 19.62
N THR A 181 -6.63 19.96 19.43
CA THR A 181 -5.37 19.41 19.96
C THR A 181 -4.72 18.57 18.87
N ASN A 182 -3.50 18.94 18.48
CA ASN A 182 -2.68 18.17 17.53
C ASN A 182 -2.34 16.82 18.17
N ASN A 183 -3.15 15.80 17.91
CA ASN A 183 -2.88 14.46 18.43
C ASN A 183 -1.75 13.81 17.63
N GLU A 184 -0.83 13.16 18.34
CA GLU A 184 0.25 12.37 17.75
C GLU A 184 -0.25 10.94 17.49
N ILE A 185 -0.22 10.52 16.23
CA ILE A 185 -0.63 9.18 15.82
C ILE A 185 0.61 8.37 15.49
N ALA A 186 0.86 7.31 16.26
CA ALA A 186 2.09 6.54 16.15
C ALA A 186 2.04 5.53 15.00
N MET A 187 3.15 5.40 14.27
CA MET A 187 3.40 4.33 13.31
C MET A 187 4.73 3.65 13.63
N GLN A 188 4.78 2.33 13.50
CA GLN A 188 6.06 1.62 13.57
C GLN A 188 6.91 1.93 12.33
N TYR A 189 8.17 2.28 12.56
CA TYR A 189 9.11 2.72 11.53
C TYR A 189 10.52 2.28 11.89
N ASN A 190 11.22 1.62 10.97
CA ASN A 190 12.66 1.41 11.08
C ASN A 190 13.37 2.42 10.19
N THR A 191 14.55 2.87 10.61
CA THR A 191 15.40 3.71 9.76
C THR A 191 15.62 3.03 8.41
N GLY A 192 15.24 3.71 7.32
CA GLY A 192 15.31 3.18 5.96
C GLY A 192 13.98 2.62 5.42
N ASP A 193 12.95 2.48 6.25
CA ASP A 193 11.61 2.12 5.77
C ASP A 193 11.10 3.21 4.81
N ARG A 194 10.47 2.78 3.72
CA ARG A 194 9.88 3.70 2.75
C ARG A 194 8.41 3.94 3.07
N LEU A 195 8.04 5.20 3.22
CA LEU A 195 6.66 5.61 3.41
C LEU A 195 6.09 6.17 2.11
N LYS A 196 4.87 5.73 1.80
CA LYS A 196 4.00 6.36 0.81
C LYS A 196 2.89 7.08 1.55
N ILE A 197 2.82 8.40 1.37
CA ILE A 197 1.98 9.30 2.14
C ILE A 197 1.04 9.99 1.17
N THR A 198 -0.24 9.70 1.28
CA THR A 198 -1.30 10.27 0.44
C THR A 198 -2.07 11.30 1.24
N GLY A 199 -1.91 12.58 0.92
CA GLY A 199 -2.74 13.65 1.46
C GLY A 199 -4.01 13.81 0.63
N THR A 200 -5.13 14.11 1.28
CA THR A 200 -6.42 14.35 0.62
C THR A 200 -7.06 15.63 1.13
N SER A 201 -7.65 16.39 0.21
CA SER A 201 -8.41 17.61 0.49
C SER A 201 -9.64 17.62 -0.42
N GLY A 202 -10.82 17.28 0.12
CA GLY A 202 -12.03 17.08 -0.66
C GLY A 202 -11.82 16.05 -1.77
N LYS A 203 -11.89 16.51 -3.03
CA LYS A 203 -11.68 15.68 -4.22
C LYS A 203 -10.21 15.54 -4.66
N TYR A 204 -9.31 16.35 -4.11
CA TYR A 204 -7.90 16.37 -4.50
C TYR A 204 -7.09 15.38 -3.67
N SER A 205 -6.15 14.68 -4.30
CA SER A 205 -5.27 13.74 -3.60
C SER A 205 -3.87 13.78 -4.19
N THR A 206 -2.86 13.90 -3.33
CA THR A 206 -1.44 14.00 -3.74
C THR A 206 -0.62 12.99 -2.95
N ILE A 207 0.24 12.26 -3.66
CA ILE A 207 1.12 11.24 -3.11
C ILE A 207 2.54 11.80 -2.99
N ILE A 208 3.17 11.56 -1.85
CA ILE A 208 4.59 11.79 -1.60
C ILE A 208 5.18 10.47 -1.09
N THR A 209 6.31 10.06 -1.65
CA THR A 209 7.14 9.00 -1.08
C THR A 209 8.32 9.61 -0.34
N ASP A 210 8.70 9.00 0.78
CA ASP A 210 9.75 9.54 1.65
C ASP A 210 10.44 8.41 2.43
N ILE A 211 11.70 8.63 2.77
CA ILE A 211 12.44 7.85 3.78
C ILE A 211 12.81 8.83 4.90
N PRO A 212 11.96 8.95 5.93
CA PRO A 212 12.18 9.88 7.03
C PRO A 212 13.50 9.62 7.79
N THR A 213 14.31 10.68 7.92
CA THR A 213 15.57 10.69 8.69
C THR A 213 15.62 11.81 9.74
N GLN A 214 14.56 12.62 9.81
CA GLN A 214 14.42 13.72 10.75
C GLN A 214 12.95 14.16 10.86
N ASN A 215 12.66 14.96 11.89
CA ASN A 215 11.40 15.70 11.97
C ASN A 215 11.25 16.59 10.75
N LYS A 216 10.06 16.61 10.15
CA LYS A 216 9.79 17.42 8.96
C LYS A 216 8.33 17.81 8.84
N LYS A 217 8.08 18.80 8.00
CA LYS A 217 6.75 19.17 7.55
C LYS A 217 6.63 18.81 6.08
N LEU A 218 5.71 17.91 5.74
CA LEU A 218 5.41 17.57 4.35
C LEU A 218 4.32 18.49 3.84
N THR A 219 4.54 19.06 2.65
CA THR A 219 3.58 19.95 2.00
C THR A 219 3.04 19.26 0.77
N PHE A 220 1.74 18.99 0.75
CA PHE A 220 1.04 18.45 -0.42
C PHE A 220 0.66 19.60 -1.35
N THR A 221 1.11 19.53 -2.60
CA THR A 221 0.59 20.39 -3.66
C THR A 221 -0.64 19.72 -4.25
N PHE A 222 -1.83 20.21 -3.91
CA PHE A 222 -3.08 19.71 -4.44
C PHE A 222 -3.33 20.28 -5.84
N ILE A 223 -3.64 19.38 -6.77
CA ILE A 223 -3.85 19.68 -8.19
C ILE A 223 -5.16 19.01 -8.61
N GLU A 224 -5.96 19.73 -9.38
CA GLU A 224 -7.16 19.18 -9.98
C GLU A 224 -6.85 18.14 -11.05
N CYS A 225 -7.44 16.96 -10.89
CA CYS A 225 -7.37 15.85 -11.84
C CYS A 225 -8.71 15.10 -11.80
N THR A 226 -9.74 15.75 -12.36
CA THR A 226 -11.11 15.24 -12.41
C THR A 226 -11.53 15.06 -13.87
N ASP A 227 -11.95 13.85 -14.26
CA ASP A 227 -12.50 13.65 -15.61
C ASP A 227 -13.95 14.12 -15.72
N VAL A 228 -14.50 14.07 -16.94
CA VAL A 228 -15.87 14.53 -17.25
C VAL A 228 -16.96 13.70 -16.55
N ASP A 229 -16.64 12.51 -16.05
CA ASP A 229 -17.56 11.69 -15.26
C ASP A 229 -17.48 11.98 -13.76
N GLY A 230 -16.64 12.92 -13.35
CA GLY A 230 -16.42 13.28 -11.95
C GLY A 230 -15.49 12.31 -11.21
N ASN A 231 -14.78 11.43 -11.92
CA ASN A 231 -13.78 10.58 -11.27
C ASN A 231 -12.56 11.42 -10.91
N ASN A 232 -12.12 11.32 -9.66
CA ASN A 232 -10.98 12.06 -9.14
C ASN A 232 -9.77 11.14 -8.97
N TYR A 233 -8.63 11.59 -9.48
CA TYR A 233 -7.42 10.76 -9.52
C TYR A 233 -6.34 11.34 -8.61
N PRO A 234 -5.71 10.53 -7.75
CA PRO A 234 -4.52 10.96 -7.03
C PRO A 234 -3.38 11.25 -8.00
N VAL A 235 -2.54 12.22 -7.65
CA VAL A 235 -1.41 12.66 -8.46
C VAL A 235 -0.10 12.49 -7.71
N VAL A 236 0.99 12.35 -8.46
CA VAL A 236 2.34 12.25 -7.90
C VAL A 236 3.33 13.00 -8.78
N GLN A 237 4.23 13.76 -8.16
CA GLN A 237 5.32 14.41 -8.87
C GLN A 237 6.52 13.47 -8.92
N ILE A 238 7.03 13.21 -10.13
CA ILE A 238 8.21 12.37 -10.37
C ILE A 238 9.17 13.17 -11.25
N GLY A 239 10.25 13.66 -10.64
CA GLY A 239 11.13 14.64 -11.26
C GLY A 239 10.39 15.94 -11.54
N THR A 240 10.39 16.38 -12.79
CA THR A 240 9.69 17.57 -13.25
C THR A 240 8.26 17.29 -13.72
N GLN A 241 7.88 16.03 -13.88
CA GLN A 241 6.57 15.63 -14.40
C GLN A 241 5.60 15.32 -13.27
N ILE A 242 4.31 15.60 -13.51
CA ILE A 242 3.23 15.26 -12.58
C ILE A 242 2.34 14.21 -13.26
N TRP A 243 2.26 13.04 -12.64
CA TRP A 243 1.57 11.87 -13.18
C TRP A 243 0.33 11.52 -12.38
N MET A 244 -0.69 10.98 -13.06
CA MET A 244 -1.76 10.25 -12.39
C MET A 244 -1.19 9.02 -11.68
N ALA A 245 -1.61 8.79 -10.44
CA ALA A 245 -1.26 7.61 -9.65
C ALA A 245 -2.30 6.48 -9.75
N LYS A 246 -3.32 6.65 -10.59
CA LYS A 246 -4.31 5.62 -10.95
C LYS A 246 -4.56 5.61 -12.46
N ASN A 247 -5.02 4.48 -12.98
CA ASN A 247 -5.43 4.37 -14.38
C ASN A 247 -6.80 5.04 -14.59
N LEU A 248 -7.01 5.59 -15.79
CA LEU A 248 -8.22 6.30 -16.18
C LEU A 248 -9.44 5.37 -16.24
N ILE A 249 -10.59 5.82 -15.76
CA ILE A 249 -11.86 5.06 -15.72
C ILE A 249 -13.05 5.79 -16.37
N THR A 250 -12.80 6.85 -17.14
CA THR A 250 -13.86 7.59 -17.82
C THR A 250 -14.63 6.74 -18.84
N THR A 251 -15.90 7.07 -19.01
CA THR A 251 -16.85 6.58 -20.02
C THR A 251 -17.05 7.57 -21.17
N LYS A 252 -16.47 8.78 -21.08
CA LYS A 252 -16.75 9.89 -21.99
C LYS A 252 -15.47 10.62 -22.38
N PHE A 253 -15.49 11.22 -23.55
CA PHE A 253 -14.50 12.22 -23.92
C PHE A 253 -14.72 13.51 -23.14
N ARG A 254 -13.70 14.38 -23.12
CA ARG A 254 -13.71 15.66 -22.40
C ARG A 254 -14.90 16.55 -22.78
N ASN A 255 -15.37 16.46 -24.02
CA ASN A 255 -16.56 17.18 -24.49
C ASN A 255 -17.90 16.56 -24.07
N GLY A 256 -17.90 15.51 -23.25
CA GLY A 256 -19.09 14.83 -22.73
C GLY A 256 -19.66 13.73 -23.63
N ILE A 257 -19.12 13.51 -24.84
CA ILE A 257 -19.58 12.45 -25.73
C ILE A 257 -19.18 11.09 -25.16
N ILE A 258 -20.14 10.16 -25.10
CA ILE A 258 -19.94 8.80 -24.62
C ILE A 258 -18.98 8.04 -25.54
N ILE A 259 -18.02 7.35 -24.93
CA ILE A 259 -17.17 6.37 -25.58
C ILE A 259 -17.94 5.04 -25.60
N PRO A 260 -18.14 4.39 -26.75
CA PRO A 260 -18.79 3.09 -26.82
C PRO A 260 -18.14 2.03 -25.90
N HIS A 261 -18.97 1.35 -25.11
CA HIS A 261 -18.55 0.20 -24.30
C HIS A 261 -18.75 -1.08 -25.14
N GLU A 262 -17.67 -1.68 -25.62
CA GLU A 262 -17.73 -2.87 -26.49
C GLU A 262 -17.13 -4.10 -25.79
N ILE A 263 -17.96 -5.12 -25.58
CA ILE A 263 -17.61 -6.31 -24.80
C ILE A 263 -17.42 -7.55 -25.68
N GLU A 264 -17.96 -7.58 -26.89
CA GLU A 264 -17.90 -8.75 -27.77
C GLU A 264 -16.55 -8.83 -28.50
N ASN A 265 -15.85 -9.96 -28.37
CA ASN A 265 -14.50 -10.13 -28.94
C ASN A 265 -14.48 -10.02 -30.47
N SER A 266 -15.54 -10.48 -31.15
CA SER A 266 -15.67 -10.38 -32.61
C SER A 266 -15.86 -8.94 -33.08
N LYS A 267 -16.71 -8.16 -32.38
CA LYS A 267 -16.90 -6.74 -32.70
C LYS A 267 -15.64 -5.93 -32.41
N TRP A 268 -15.06 -6.12 -31.23
CA TRP A 268 -13.84 -5.43 -30.80
C TRP A 268 -12.71 -5.54 -31.82
N ARG A 269 -12.47 -6.76 -32.34
CA ARG A 269 -11.46 -7.02 -33.38
C ARG A 269 -11.61 -6.18 -34.64
N ASN A 270 -12.85 -5.84 -34.99
CA ASN A 270 -13.20 -5.17 -36.24
C ASN A 270 -13.51 -3.68 -36.05
N LEU A 271 -13.28 -3.12 -34.86
CA LEU A 271 -13.53 -1.70 -34.61
C LEU A 271 -12.60 -0.81 -35.44
N SER A 272 -13.19 0.22 -36.05
CA SER A 272 -12.50 1.36 -36.65
C SER A 272 -12.76 2.67 -35.87
N THR A 273 -13.41 2.56 -34.72
CA THR A 273 -13.86 3.67 -33.87
C THR A 273 -13.40 3.50 -32.43
N SER A 274 -13.45 4.60 -31.68
CA SER A 274 -13.15 4.65 -30.26
C SER A 274 -14.05 3.70 -29.47
N ALA A 275 -13.46 2.89 -28.60
CA ALA A 275 -14.18 2.06 -27.65
C ALA A 275 -13.36 1.83 -26.37
N TYR A 276 -14.07 1.50 -25.30
CA TYR A 276 -13.48 1.02 -24.06
C TYR A 276 -14.11 -0.31 -23.64
N CYS A 277 -13.42 -1.04 -22.77
CA CYS A 277 -13.96 -2.18 -22.04
C CYS A 277 -13.32 -2.28 -20.64
N ASN A 278 -13.92 -3.11 -19.79
CA ASN A 278 -13.29 -3.53 -18.54
C ASN A 278 -12.47 -4.79 -18.79
N TYR A 279 -11.42 -5.03 -18.01
CA TYR A 279 -10.69 -6.30 -18.12
C TYR A 279 -11.64 -7.48 -17.85
N ASN A 280 -11.59 -8.53 -18.68
CA ASN A 280 -12.53 -9.66 -18.66
C ASN A 280 -14.02 -9.26 -18.72
N ASN A 281 -14.32 -8.04 -19.15
CA ASN A 281 -15.66 -7.44 -19.06
C ASN A 281 -16.22 -7.40 -17.61
N ASP A 282 -15.37 -7.50 -16.59
CA ASP A 282 -15.78 -7.51 -15.18
C ASP A 282 -15.74 -6.08 -14.60
N PRO A 283 -16.90 -5.49 -14.24
CA PRO A 283 -16.95 -4.16 -13.64
C PRO A 283 -16.24 -4.07 -12.28
N ASN A 284 -16.09 -5.18 -11.54
CA ASN A 284 -15.43 -5.17 -10.23
C ASN A 284 -13.93 -4.90 -10.33
N LEU A 285 -13.34 -5.15 -11.51
CA LEU A 285 -11.91 -4.94 -11.75
C LEU A 285 -11.58 -3.48 -12.08
N VAL A 286 -12.57 -2.62 -12.34
CA VAL A 286 -12.37 -1.22 -12.72
C VAL A 286 -11.68 -0.43 -11.60
N ILE A 287 -12.08 -0.63 -10.35
CA ILE A 287 -11.48 0.06 -9.20
C ILE A 287 -10.01 -0.32 -9.02
N SER A 288 -9.66 -1.57 -9.35
CA SER A 288 -8.32 -2.12 -9.17
C SER A 288 -7.38 -1.86 -10.34
N PHE A 289 -7.87 -1.91 -11.59
CA PHE A 289 -7.03 -1.88 -12.78
C PHE A 289 -7.31 -0.70 -13.71
N GLY A 290 -8.39 0.02 -13.50
CA GLY A 290 -8.90 0.99 -14.45
C GLY A 290 -9.63 0.33 -15.61
N ARG A 291 -9.72 1.05 -16.73
CA ARG A 291 -10.33 0.56 -17.97
C ARG A 291 -9.32 0.43 -19.09
N LEU A 292 -9.68 -0.38 -20.08
CA LEU A 292 -8.92 -0.57 -21.31
C LEU A 292 -9.58 0.24 -22.42
N TYR A 293 -8.78 1.05 -23.10
CA TYR A 293 -9.21 1.87 -24.23
C TYR A 293 -8.45 1.42 -25.48
N ASN A 294 -9.07 1.53 -26.65
CA ASN A 294 -8.35 1.32 -27.90
C ASN A 294 -7.59 2.57 -28.37
N SER A 295 -6.71 2.41 -29.37
CA SER A 295 -5.90 3.54 -29.86
C SER A 295 -6.75 4.68 -30.46
N TYR A 296 -7.95 4.35 -30.97
CA TYR A 296 -8.89 5.34 -31.50
C TYR A 296 -9.47 6.24 -30.40
N CYS A 297 -9.56 5.79 -29.15
CA CYS A 297 -9.89 6.65 -28.01
C CYS A 297 -8.74 7.61 -27.67
N VAL A 298 -7.52 7.07 -27.66
CA VAL A 298 -6.32 7.78 -27.22
C VAL A 298 -5.93 8.90 -28.19
N ASN A 299 -6.13 8.67 -29.49
CA ASN A 299 -5.81 9.63 -30.55
C ASN A 299 -7.02 10.48 -30.98
N ASP A 300 -8.13 10.42 -30.25
CA ASP A 300 -9.32 11.18 -30.61
C ASP A 300 -9.16 12.67 -30.27
N SER A 301 -9.48 13.54 -31.24
CA SER A 301 -9.46 15.00 -31.06
C SER A 301 -10.36 15.52 -29.93
N ARG A 302 -11.35 14.74 -29.48
CA ARG A 302 -12.24 15.08 -28.36
C ARG A 302 -11.58 14.94 -27.00
N ASN A 303 -10.37 14.36 -26.95
CA ASN A 303 -9.52 14.12 -25.78
C ASN A 303 -10.17 13.25 -24.68
N ILE A 304 -9.47 12.21 -24.25
CA ILE A 304 -9.94 11.34 -23.18
C ILE A 304 -9.49 11.78 -21.78
N ALA A 305 -8.40 12.55 -21.71
CA ALA A 305 -7.80 12.96 -20.45
C ALA A 305 -8.57 14.13 -19.79
N PRO A 306 -8.52 14.26 -18.44
CA PRO A 306 -8.99 15.45 -17.71
C PRO A 306 -8.46 16.77 -18.27
N GLU A 307 -9.13 17.88 -17.98
CA GLU A 307 -8.66 19.22 -18.39
C GLU A 307 -7.32 19.57 -17.72
N GLY A 308 -6.35 20.06 -18.50
CA GLY A 308 -4.97 20.30 -18.04
C GLY A 308 -4.11 19.05 -17.89
N TRP A 309 -4.54 17.94 -18.49
CA TRP A 309 -3.85 16.65 -18.57
C TRP A 309 -3.96 16.08 -19.98
N HIS A 310 -3.02 15.22 -20.35
CA HIS A 310 -3.02 14.54 -21.64
C HIS A 310 -2.51 13.10 -21.55
N VAL A 311 -2.77 12.31 -22.59
CA VAL A 311 -2.16 10.97 -22.73
C VAL A 311 -0.67 11.17 -23.02
N PRO A 312 0.23 10.56 -22.25
CA PRO A 312 1.67 10.80 -22.37
C PRO A 312 2.20 10.47 -23.77
N THR A 313 3.16 11.26 -24.20
CA THR A 313 4.04 11.01 -25.34
C THR A 313 5.10 9.95 -25.00
N LYS A 314 5.84 9.48 -26.01
CA LYS A 314 6.96 8.57 -25.79
C LYS A 314 8.09 9.25 -25.02
N GLU A 315 8.28 10.54 -25.27
CA GLU A 315 9.34 11.38 -24.70
C GLU A 315 9.10 11.60 -23.20
N GLU A 316 7.86 11.79 -22.78
CA GLU A 316 7.48 11.93 -21.36
C GLU A 316 7.67 10.63 -20.59
N TRP A 317 7.27 9.50 -21.17
CA TRP A 317 7.59 8.18 -20.63
C TRP A 317 9.09 7.96 -20.52
N SER A 318 9.85 8.35 -21.53
CA SER A 318 11.31 8.21 -21.55
C SER A 318 11.95 9.10 -20.47
N THR A 319 11.45 10.32 -20.28
CA THR A 319 11.87 11.23 -19.20
C THR A 319 11.56 10.64 -17.83
N LEU A 320 10.40 10.00 -17.65
CA LEU A 320 10.04 9.31 -16.41
C LEU A 320 11.00 8.14 -16.15
N ILE A 321 11.21 7.27 -17.15
CA ILE A 321 12.06 6.09 -17.06
C ILE A 321 13.50 6.47 -16.73
N GLU A 322 14.05 7.49 -17.40
CA GLU A 322 15.40 7.98 -17.14
C GLU A 322 15.53 8.52 -15.72
N TYR A 323 14.56 9.35 -15.29
CA TYR A 323 14.57 9.92 -13.94
C TYR A 323 14.59 8.85 -12.83
N VAL A 324 13.89 7.73 -13.03
CA VAL A 324 13.87 6.65 -12.02
C VAL A 324 15.08 5.71 -12.09
N GLY A 325 16.03 5.97 -12.99
CA GLY A 325 17.30 5.24 -13.08
C GLY A 325 17.46 4.34 -14.31
N GLY A 326 16.63 4.54 -15.34
CA GLY A 326 16.77 3.88 -16.64
C GLY A 326 15.89 2.64 -16.82
N GLY A 327 15.75 2.23 -18.09
CA GLY A 327 14.82 1.20 -18.53
C GLY A 327 14.99 -0.17 -17.88
N SER A 328 16.19 -0.52 -17.39
CA SER A 328 16.48 -1.82 -16.77
C SER A 328 15.96 -1.98 -15.33
N VAL A 329 15.68 -0.87 -14.65
CA VAL A 329 15.23 -0.86 -13.23
C VAL A 329 13.95 -0.07 -13.00
N ALA A 330 13.47 0.68 -14.01
CA ALA A 330 12.29 1.52 -13.89
C ALA A 330 11.03 0.71 -13.53
N GLY A 331 10.90 -0.53 -14.03
CA GLY A 331 9.74 -1.37 -13.78
C GLY A 331 9.58 -1.70 -12.31
N SER A 332 10.64 -2.17 -11.63
CA SER A 332 10.57 -2.49 -10.19
C SER A 332 10.24 -1.26 -9.34
N LYS A 333 10.80 -0.10 -9.70
CA LYS A 333 10.60 1.16 -8.98
C LYS A 333 9.23 1.81 -9.17
N LEU A 334 8.55 1.54 -10.29
CA LEU A 334 7.25 2.14 -10.62
C LEU A 334 6.06 1.22 -10.30
N LYS A 335 6.25 -0.10 -10.31
CA LYS A 335 5.21 -1.08 -9.97
C LYS A 335 4.75 -0.94 -8.52
N SER A 336 3.45 -1.08 -8.29
CA SER A 336 2.89 -1.17 -6.94
C SER A 336 3.49 -2.35 -6.18
N THR A 337 3.79 -2.17 -4.90
CA THR A 337 4.33 -3.21 -4.04
C THR A 337 3.33 -4.33 -3.75
N GLY A 338 3.84 -5.52 -3.41
CA GLY A 338 3.04 -6.66 -2.96
C GLY A 338 2.65 -7.62 -4.07
N THR A 339 2.14 -8.79 -3.64
CA THR A 339 1.86 -9.97 -4.49
C THR A 339 0.38 -10.39 -4.45
N THR A 340 -0.50 -9.52 -3.95
CA THR A 340 -1.95 -9.76 -3.95
C THR A 340 -2.61 -9.31 -5.25
N ILE A 341 -2.06 -8.27 -5.88
CA ILE A 341 -2.55 -7.69 -7.14
C ILE A 341 -1.65 -8.12 -8.31
N TRP A 342 -0.33 -8.02 -8.12
CA TRP A 342 0.65 -8.64 -9.01
C TRP A 342 0.83 -10.11 -8.65
N SER A 343 1.23 -10.91 -9.64
CA SER A 343 1.64 -12.30 -9.46
C SER A 343 2.73 -12.41 -8.39
N SER A 344 2.85 -13.59 -7.79
CA SER A 344 3.80 -13.89 -6.71
C SER A 344 5.26 -13.65 -7.08
N THR A 345 5.57 -13.56 -8.38
CA THR A 345 6.91 -13.24 -8.88
C THR A 345 7.29 -11.76 -8.74
N ASN A 346 6.37 -10.87 -8.39
CA ASN A 346 6.62 -9.43 -8.23
C ASN A 346 7.33 -9.04 -6.91
N ILE A 347 8.37 -9.80 -6.56
CA ILE A 347 9.07 -9.67 -5.26
C ILE A 347 9.96 -8.42 -5.18
N ASN A 348 10.39 -7.87 -6.32
CA ASN A 348 11.31 -6.73 -6.38
C ASN A 348 10.61 -5.37 -6.49
N ALA A 349 9.27 -5.33 -6.58
CA ALA A 349 8.56 -4.06 -6.75
C ALA A 349 8.59 -3.23 -5.47
N THR A 350 8.95 -1.96 -5.61
CA THR A 350 9.19 -1.05 -4.47
C THR A 350 8.32 0.21 -4.48
N ASP A 351 7.65 0.52 -5.59
CA ASP A 351 6.83 1.73 -5.80
C ASP A 351 7.51 3.01 -5.24
N GLU A 352 8.82 3.16 -5.48
CA GLU A 352 9.64 4.17 -4.78
C GLU A 352 9.19 5.60 -5.02
N PHE A 353 8.50 5.82 -6.14
CA PHE A 353 8.04 7.12 -6.61
C PHE A 353 6.52 7.26 -6.50
N GLY A 354 5.81 6.31 -5.89
CA GLY A 354 4.36 6.38 -5.69
C GLY A 354 3.54 6.35 -6.98
N PHE A 355 4.15 5.91 -8.09
CA PHE A 355 3.49 5.78 -9.38
C PHE A 355 2.39 4.72 -9.34
N SER A 356 2.60 3.63 -8.60
CA SER A 356 1.62 2.56 -8.42
C SER A 356 1.14 1.98 -9.74
N ALA A 357 2.07 1.50 -10.57
CA ALA A 357 1.74 0.73 -11.76
C ALA A 357 1.07 -0.59 -11.36
N LEU A 358 -0.07 -0.88 -12.00
CA LEU A 358 -0.95 -2.01 -11.71
C LEU A 358 -0.98 -3.00 -12.90
N PRO A 359 -1.12 -4.31 -12.65
CA PRO A 359 -1.08 -5.34 -13.66
C PRO A 359 -2.46 -5.56 -14.29
N GLY A 360 -2.99 -4.52 -14.93
CA GLY A 360 -4.35 -4.55 -15.50
C GLY A 360 -4.51 -5.43 -16.74
N GLY A 361 -3.44 -6.07 -17.22
CA GLY A 361 -3.42 -6.80 -18.47
C GLY A 361 -3.72 -5.90 -19.66
N HIS A 362 -4.13 -6.52 -20.77
CA HIS A 362 -4.61 -5.80 -21.95
C HIS A 362 -5.61 -6.65 -22.73
N ARG A 363 -6.22 -6.06 -23.75
CA ARG A 363 -7.09 -6.75 -24.70
C ARG A 363 -6.38 -6.83 -26.05
N TRP A 364 -5.87 -8.00 -26.41
CA TRP A 364 -5.19 -8.26 -27.67
C TRP A 364 -6.18 -8.81 -28.69
N GLN A 365 -6.44 -8.05 -29.76
CA GLN A 365 -7.38 -8.47 -30.82
C GLN A 365 -8.67 -9.11 -30.25
N GLY A 366 -9.31 -8.45 -29.29
CA GLY A 366 -10.56 -8.90 -28.70
C GLY A 366 -10.42 -9.85 -27.50
N ASP A 367 -9.29 -10.53 -27.33
CA ASP A 367 -9.06 -11.46 -26.23
C ASP A 367 -8.32 -10.79 -25.06
N PHE A 368 -8.65 -11.17 -23.83
CA PHE A 368 -8.05 -10.59 -22.62
C PHE A 368 -6.83 -11.39 -22.19
N GLU A 369 -5.72 -10.70 -21.97
CA GLU A 369 -4.45 -11.36 -21.66
C GLU A 369 -3.73 -10.71 -20.47
N PHE A 370 -3.14 -11.60 -19.66
CA PHE A 370 -2.10 -11.29 -18.68
C PHE A 370 -2.43 -10.30 -17.54
N ALA A 371 -3.68 -10.17 -17.11
CA ALA A 371 -3.93 -9.52 -15.81
C ALA A 371 -3.14 -10.20 -14.69
N GLN A 372 -2.79 -9.41 -13.67
CA GLN A 372 -1.89 -9.78 -12.58
C GLN A 372 -0.43 -10.07 -12.99
N VAL A 373 -0.12 -10.12 -14.29
CA VAL A 373 1.23 -10.41 -14.79
C VAL A 373 1.82 -9.22 -15.54
N TYR A 374 1.01 -8.51 -16.33
CA TYR A 374 1.41 -7.34 -17.10
C TYR A 374 0.56 -6.12 -16.73
N GLY A 375 1.20 -4.96 -16.66
CA GLY A 375 0.53 -3.68 -16.84
C GLY A 375 0.95 -3.10 -18.18
N VAL A 376 -0.01 -2.69 -19.02
CA VAL A 376 0.27 -2.08 -20.33
C VAL A 376 -0.46 -0.75 -20.41
N TRP A 377 0.28 0.31 -20.70
CA TRP A 377 -0.23 1.68 -20.83
C TRP A 377 -0.02 2.22 -22.23
N TRP A 378 -1.00 2.97 -22.71
CA TRP A 378 -0.83 3.79 -23.90
C TRP A 378 0.14 4.93 -23.67
N SER A 379 0.94 5.19 -24.70
CA SER A 379 1.34 6.53 -25.10
C SER A 379 0.58 6.90 -26.37
N VAL A 380 0.70 8.14 -26.84
CA VAL A 380 0.04 8.60 -28.08
C VAL A 380 0.26 7.64 -29.27
N SER A 381 1.48 7.11 -29.44
CA SER A 381 1.87 6.33 -30.63
C SER A 381 2.41 4.92 -30.37
N THR A 382 2.68 4.55 -29.12
CA THR A 382 3.26 3.26 -28.71
C THR A 382 2.70 2.82 -27.35
N THR A 383 3.14 1.69 -26.79
CA THR A 383 2.79 1.28 -25.44
C THR A 383 4.02 1.08 -24.58
N PHE A 384 3.81 1.21 -23.27
CA PHE A 384 4.80 0.86 -22.26
C PHE A 384 4.26 -0.25 -21.38
N ALA A 385 5.08 -1.26 -21.12
CA ALA A 385 4.70 -2.45 -20.40
C ALA A 385 5.64 -2.71 -19.22
N MET A 386 5.07 -3.22 -18.13
CA MET A 386 5.81 -3.70 -16.97
C MET A 386 5.35 -5.11 -16.62
N TYR A 387 6.31 -5.99 -16.31
CA TYR A 387 6.06 -7.41 -16.10
C TYR A 387 6.40 -7.87 -14.67
N SER A 388 5.64 -8.84 -14.17
CA SER A 388 5.85 -9.45 -12.86
C SER A 388 7.12 -10.30 -12.80
N GLY A 389 8.08 -9.93 -11.96
CA GLY A 389 9.37 -10.65 -11.83
C GLY A 389 10.47 -10.14 -12.75
N TYR A 390 10.22 -9.04 -13.45
CA TYR A 390 11.22 -8.30 -14.21
C TYR A 390 11.28 -6.87 -13.69
N ASP A 391 12.47 -6.28 -13.76
CA ASP A 391 12.73 -4.94 -13.22
C ASP A 391 12.68 -3.86 -14.30
N ASN A 392 12.62 -4.24 -15.58
CA ASN A 392 12.62 -3.33 -16.71
C ASN A 392 11.21 -2.80 -17.08
N VAL A 393 11.20 -1.71 -17.84
CA VAL A 393 10.04 -1.24 -18.61
C VAL A 393 10.30 -1.55 -20.08
N ASP A 394 9.38 -2.25 -20.71
CA ASP A 394 9.43 -2.52 -22.14
C ASP A 394 8.61 -1.50 -22.92
N THR A 395 9.19 -1.03 -24.03
CA THR A 395 8.44 -0.23 -25.01
C THR A 395 7.93 -1.18 -26.09
N GLY A 396 6.61 -1.36 -26.14
CA GLY A 396 5.94 -2.27 -27.07
C GLY A 396 5.33 -1.51 -28.24
N TYR A 397 5.45 -2.08 -29.45
CA TYR A 397 4.56 -1.73 -30.54
C TYR A 397 3.44 -2.76 -30.60
N LEU A 398 2.24 -2.36 -30.17
CA LEU A 398 1.03 -3.15 -30.41
C LEU A 398 0.59 -2.90 -31.86
N PRO A 399 0.67 -3.89 -32.78
CA PRO A 399 0.44 -3.63 -34.19
C PRO A 399 -1.01 -3.28 -34.52
N TYR A 400 -1.95 -3.61 -33.63
CA TYR A 400 -3.37 -3.41 -33.85
C TYR A 400 -3.91 -2.20 -33.10
N LYS A 401 -4.47 -1.25 -33.85
CA LYS A 401 -5.18 -0.08 -33.32
C LYS A 401 -6.35 -0.43 -32.41
N THR A 402 -6.89 -1.64 -32.57
CA THR A 402 -7.98 -2.18 -31.75
C THR A 402 -7.51 -2.72 -30.41
N ASN A 403 -6.22 -2.91 -30.15
CA ASN A 403 -5.80 -3.40 -28.83
C ASN A 403 -6.32 -2.49 -27.70
N GLY A 404 -6.68 -3.06 -26.56
CA GLY A 404 -7.17 -2.33 -25.40
C GLY A 404 -6.12 -2.25 -24.31
N CYS A 405 -5.65 -1.05 -23.97
CA CYS A 405 -4.65 -0.84 -22.91
C CYS A 405 -5.12 0.24 -21.93
N SER A 406 -4.50 0.24 -20.75
CA SER A 406 -4.77 1.26 -19.74
C SER A 406 -4.28 2.62 -20.21
N VAL A 407 -4.92 3.69 -19.72
CA VAL A 407 -4.44 5.07 -19.90
C VAL A 407 -4.08 5.64 -18.55
N ARG A 408 -2.96 6.35 -18.48
CA ARG A 408 -2.51 7.09 -17.31
C ARG A 408 -1.94 8.40 -17.78
N CYS A 409 -2.58 9.50 -17.38
CA CYS A 409 -2.27 10.81 -17.93
C CYS A 409 -1.11 11.47 -17.18
N VAL A 410 -0.46 12.40 -17.88
CA VAL A 410 0.55 13.32 -17.36
C VAL A 410 -0.01 14.74 -17.49
N LYS A 411 0.41 15.63 -16.58
CA LYS A 411 -0.03 17.02 -16.56
C LYS A 411 0.67 17.82 -17.67
N ASP A 412 -0.08 18.73 -18.31
CA ASP A 412 0.41 19.63 -19.37
C ASP A 412 1.55 20.56 -18.93
#